data_AF-A0A0G0UMU0-F1
#
_entry.id   AF-A0A0G0UMU0-F1
#
_cell.length_a   1.000
_cell.length_b   1.000
_cell.length_c   1.000
_cell.angle_alpha   90.00
_cell.angle_beta   90.00
_cell.angle_gamma   90.00
#
_symmetry.space_group_name_H-M   'P 1'
#
loop_
_entity.id
_entity.type
_entity.pdbx_description
1 polymer ?
#
loop_
_entity_poly.entity_id
_entity_poly.type
_entity_poly.pdbx_seq_one_letter_code
_entity_poly.pdbx_strand_id
1 'polypeptide(L)'
;MAYGRVLLALIALLSVFVRTEISAEINEIQKAESARIRDLFKETVGNREEIKLDGDYLQFVLSDAARIISPENPNESKYFVYVDRNPAKQLIFICFFDSFGKNVNIIGADIVSTGNPVRKGHFLTPVGVFENTVKNFGYRALGTKNDKGWKGLGEKGSRIWDFGWQKTEYKNGGKQIRLLIHATDPIYGEKRLGKRDSKGCIRISAKLNKFLDHYGVLDDDYEKNRNMKRASWLLRNDRKPIAFAGKYLIVGDSSATRPR
;
A
#
# COMPACT_ATOMS: atom_id res chain seq x y z
N MET A 1 -4.17 11.83 -55.50
CA MET A 1 -4.41 10.86 -54.40
C MET A 1 -3.14 10.36 -53.70
N ALA A 2 -1.95 10.34 -54.33
CA ALA A 2 -0.72 9.85 -53.70
C ALA A 2 -0.14 10.77 -52.58
N TYR A 3 -0.17 12.09 -52.77
CA TYR A 3 0.38 13.06 -51.80
C TYR A 3 -0.32 13.05 -50.43
N GLY A 4 -1.64 12.88 -50.39
CA GLY A 4 -2.39 12.80 -49.12
C GLY A 4 -2.04 11.56 -48.30
N ARG A 5 -1.73 10.44 -48.94
CA ARG A 5 -1.31 9.19 -48.27
C ARG A 5 0.09 9.28 -47.66
N VAL A 6 1.02 9.98 -48.33
CA VAL A 6 2.38 10.21 -47.83
C VAL A 6 2.37 11.16 -46.62
N LEU A 7 1.57 12.22 -46.66
CA LEU A 7 1.43 13.15 -45.54
C LEU A 7 0.80 12.49 -44.30
N LEU A 8 -0.24 11.67 -44.48
CA LEU A 8 -0.84 10.88 -43.40
C LEU A 8 0.14 9.87 -42.80
N ALA A 9 0.96 9.22 -43.63
CA ALA A 9 2.00 8.29 -43.15
C ALA A 9 3.08 9.03 -42.35
N LEU A 10 3.54 10.20 -42.81
CA LEU A 10 4.53 11.02 -42.09
C LEU A 10 3.99 11.54 -40.75
N ILE A 11 2.74 11.99 -40.68
CA ILE A 11 2.10 12.41 -39.42
C ILE A 11 1.96 11.22 -38.46
N ALA A 12 1.57 10.04 -38.97
CA ALA A 12 1.49 8.83 -38.16
C ALA A 12 2.87 8.43 -37.61
N LEU A 13 3.91 8.42 -38.45
CA LEU A 13 5.30 8.13 -38.05
C LEU A 13 5.81 9.13 -37.01
N LEU A 14 5.59 10.43 -37.22
CA LEU A 14 5.98 11.47 -36.27
C LEU A 14 5.25 11.30 -34.93
N SER A 15 3.95 10.97 -34.97
CA SER A 15 3.15 10.74 -33.76
C SER A 15 3.58 9.50 -32.98
N VAL A 16 4.01 8.45 -33.68
CA VAL A 16 4.56 7.24 -33.06
C VAL A 16 5.92 7.55 -32.42
N PHE A 17 6.79 8.26 -33.14
CA PHE A 17 8.12 8.64 -32.67
C PHE A 17 8.06 9.51 -31.41
N VAL A 18 7.22 10.55 -31.42
CA VAL A 18 7.00 11.43 -30.26
C VAL A 18 6.42 10.65 -29.07
N ARG A 19 5.49 9.71 -29.31
CA ARG A 19 4.96 8.83 -28.25
C ARG A 19 6.03 7.91 -27.66
N THR A 20 6.94 7.38 -28.48
CA THR A 20 8.01 6.50 -28.01
C THR A 20 9.05 7.27 -27.19
N GLU A 21 9.43 8.48 -27.59
CA GLU A 21 10.38 9.31 -26.82
C GLU A 21 9.79 9.73 -25.47
N ILE A 22 8.55 10.23 -25.46
CA ILE A 22 7.85 10.59 -24.21
C ILE A 22 7.71 9.38 -23.29
N SER A 23 7.39 8.19 -23.83
CA SER A 23 7.30 6.97 -23.03
C SER A 23 8.65 6.56 -22.44
N ALA A 24 9.75 6.76 -23.16
CA ALA A 24 11.09 6.45 -22.65
C ALA A 24 11.48 7.40 -21.51
N GLU A 25 11.22 8.70 -21.67
CA GLU A 25 11.50 9.71 -20.64
C GLU A 25 10.67 9.47 -19.37
N ILE A 26 9.36 9.20 -19.50
CA ILE A 26 8.50 8.88 -18.36
C ILE A 26 9.00 7.62 -17.64
N ASN A 27 9.42 6.59 -18.39
CA ASN A 27 9.95 5.36 -17.79
C ASN A 27 11.23 5.64 -16.98
N GLU A 28 12.14 6.49 -17.48
CA GLU A 28 13.34 6.87 -16.72
C GLU A 28 13.01 7.69 -15.47
N ILE A 29 12.04 8.60 -15.53
CA ILE A 29 11.54 9.33 -14.35
C ILE A 29 10.97 8.35 -13.31
N GLN A 30 10.17 7.36 -13.74
CA GLN A 30 9.58 6.37 -12.85
C GLN A 30 10.63 5.46 -12.20
N LYS A 31 11.66 5.05 -12.96
CA LYS A 31 12.79 4.28 -12.43
C LYS A 31 13.59 5.08 -11.41
N ALA A 32 13.94 6.32 -11.73
CA ALA A 32 14.69 7.20 -10.84
C ALA A 32 13.91 7.46 -9.55
N GLU A 33 12.60 7.73 -9.65
CA GLU A 33 11.74 7.91 -8.49
C GLU A 33 11.65 6.61 -7.67
N SER A 34 11.44 5.45 -8.30
CA SER A 34 11.39 4.16 -7.60
C SER A 34 12.69 3.82 -6.89
N ALA A 35 13.85 4.14 -7.49
CA ALA A 35 15.16 4.00 -6.85
C ALA A 35 15.29 4.92 -5.63
N ARG A 36 14.92 6.20 -5.78
CA ARG A 36 14.92 7.18 -4.69
C ARG A 36 14.02 6.74 -3.53
N ILE A 37 12.80 6.31 -3.80
CA ILE A 37 11.87 5.85 -2.75
C ILE A 37 12.38 4.58 -2.07
N ARG A 38 13.02 3.67 -2.82
CA ARG A 38 13.67 2.48 -2.24
C ARG A 38 14.79 2.86 -1.27
N ASP A 39 15.59 3.86 -1.59
CA ASP A 39 16.65 4.33 -0.69
C ASP A 39 16.08 5.02 0.55
N LEU A 40 15.04 5.85 0.38
CA LEU A 40 14.33 6.44 1.52
C LEU A 40 13.65 5.40 2.41
N PHE A 41 13.12 4.32 1.82
CA PHE A 41 12.57 3.19 2.56
C PHE A 41 13.65 2.53 3.41
N LYS A 42 14.82 2.22 2.81
CA LYS A 42 15.95 1.64 3.53
C LYS A 42 16.44 2.54 4.65
N GLU A 43 16.50 3.86 4.45
CA GLU A 43 16.90 4.81 5.48
C GLU A 43 15.88 4.89 6.63
N THR A 44 14.59 4.92 6.31
CA THR A 44 13.53 5.17 7.29
C THR A 44 13.09 3.90 8.03
N VAL A 45 12.86 2.82 7.28
CA VAL A 45 12.34 1.55 7.76
C VAL A 45 13.47 0.58 8.10
N GLY A 46 14.52 0.57 7.26
CA GLY A 46 15.64 -0.37 7.37
C GLY A 46 15.40 -1.65 6.57
N ASN A 47 16.43 -2.49 6.52
CA ASN A 47 16.31 -3.87 6.09
C ASN A 47 16.00 -4.75 7.32
N ARG A 48 14.98 -5.58 7.22
CA ARG A 48 14.66 -6.59 8.23
C ARG A 48 15.37 -7.89 7.84
N GLU A 49 16.43 -8.27 8.55
CA GLU A 49 17.19 -9.50 8.27
C GLU A 49 16.34 -10.78 8.35
N GLU A 50 15.26 -10.72 9.13
CA GLU A 50 14.26 -11.79 9.26
C GLU A 50 13.40 -11.99 8.00
N ILE A 51 13.29 -10.99 7.12
CA ILE A 51 12.53 -11.10 5.88
C ILE A 51 13.39 -11.77 4.82
N LYS A 52 13.12 -13.05 4.58
CA LYS A 52 13.68 -13.82 3.47
C LYS A 52 12.58 -14.09 2.46
N LEU A 53 12.69 -13.44 1.30
CA LEU A 53 11.77 -13.66 0.19
C LEU A 53 12.34 -14.77 -0.69
N ASP A 54 11.70 -15.93 -0.66
CA ASP A 54 11.97 -16.98 -1.64
C ASP A 54 11.45 -16.53 -3.03
N GLY A 55 12.10 -17.01 -4.10
CA GLY A 55 11.82 -16.54 -5.46
C GLY A 55 10.39 -16.84 -5.92
N ASP A 56 9.86 -18.01 -5.59
CA ASP A 56 8.50 -18.43 -5.95
C ASP A 56 7.45 -17.57 -5.26
N TYR A 57 7.64 -17.31 -3.96
CA TYR A 57 6.77 -16.43 -3.20
C TYR A 57 6.83 -14.98 -3.68
N LEU A 58 8.02 -14.48 -3.99
CA LEU A 58 8.17 -13.15 -4.58
C LEU A 58 7.42 -13.07 -5.91
N GLN A 59 7.56 -14.07 -6.77
CA GLN A 59 6.86 -14.12 -8.05
C GLN A 59 5.34 -14.19 -7.84
N PHE A 60 4.87 -14.95 -6.86
CA PHE A 60 3.45 -14.98 -6.49
C PHE A 60 2.95 -13.59 -6.11
N VAL A 61 3.62 -12.89 -5.20
CA VAL A 61 3.21 -11.55 -4.73
C VAL A 61 3.18 -10.56 -5.88
N LEU A 62 4.21 -10.55 -6.73
CA LEU A 62 4.28 -9.66 -7.89
C LEU A 62 3.13 -9.91 -8.88
N SER A 63 2.90 -11.18 -9.23
CA SER A 63 1.84 -11.57 -10.16
C SER A 63 0.44 -11.29 -9.61
N ASP A 64 0.20 -11.61 -8.33
CA ASP A 64 -1.09 -11.37 -7.68
C ASP A 64 -1.36 -9.87 -7.54
N ALA A 65 -0.37 -9.10 -7.08
CA ALA A 65 -0.48 -7.65 -6.98
C ALA A 65 -0.73 -7.02 -8.36
N ALA A 66 0.01 -7.41 -9.40
CA ALA A 66 -0.15 -6.89 -10.76
C ALA A 66 -1.56 -7.18 -11.30
N ARG A 67 -2.05 -8.42 -11.14
CA ARG A 67 -3.40 -8.81 -11.54
C ARG A 67 -4.48 -7.96 -10.87
N ILE A 68 -4.32 -7.67 -9.58
CA ILE A 68 -5.29 -6.92 -8.78
C ILE A 68 -5.24 -5.41 -9.06
N ILE A 69 -4.05 -4.82 -9.18
CA ILE A 69 -3.90 -3.36 -9.36
C ILE A 69 -4.08 -2.91 -10.81
N SER A 70 -3.79 -3.77 -11.80
CA SER A 70 -3.84 -3.37 -13.22
C SER A 70 -5.21 -2.84 -13.67
N PRO A 71 -6.36 -3.37 -13.22
CA PRO A 71 -7.67 -2.80 -13.54
C PRO A 71 -7.95 -1.45 -12.88
N GLU A 72 -7.25 -1.11 -11.80
CA GLU A 72 -7.48 0.09 -10.99
C GLU A 72 -6.76 1.31 -11.58
N ASN A 73 -7.46 2.05 -12.45
CA ASN A 73 -6.90 3.11 -13.31
C ASN A 73 -5.67 2.61 -14.10
N PRO A 74 -5.88 1.76 -15.13
CA PRO A 74 -4.82 0.99 -15.80
C PRO A 74 -3.73 1.84 -16.44
N ASN A 75 -4.01 3.11 -16.75
CA ASN A 75 -3.13 4.00 -17.50
C ASN A 75 -2.28 4.93 -16.62
N GLU A 76 -2.37 4.75 -15.30
CA GLU A 76 -1.63 5.56 -14.34
C GLU A 76 -0.64 4.68 -13.59
N SER A 77 0.62 5.12 -13.53
CA SER A 77 1.59 4.49 -12.64
C SER A 77 1.42 5.02 -11.23
N LYS A 78 1.52 4.14 -10.23
CA LYS A 78 1.23 4.52 -8.83
C LYS A 78 1.90 3.62 -7.81
N TYR A 79 2.17 4.20 -6.64
CA TYR A 79 2.51 3.43 -5.46
C TYR A 79 1.24 2.87 -4.79
N PHE A 80 1.38 1.70 -4.18
CA PHE A 80 0.34 1.08 -3.38
C PHE A 80 0.95 0.20 -2.30
N VAL A 81 0.11 -0.24 -1.37
CA VAL A 81 0.50 -1.15 -0.29
C VAL A 81 -0.12 -2.51 -0.54
N TYR A 82 0.69 -3.57 -0.54
CA TYR A 82 0.21 -4.95 -0.60
C TYR A 82 0.46 -5.65 0.74
N VAL A 83 -0.55 -6.33 1.28
CA VAL A 83 -0.46 -7.10 2.51
C VAL A 83 -0.79 -8.56 2.22
N ASP A 84 0.10 -9.47 2.57
CA ASP A 84 -0.20 -10.89 2.54
C ASP A 84 -0.67 -11.35 3.93
N ARG A 85 -1.96 -11.66 4.05
CA ARG A 85 -2.55 -12.09 5.32
C ARG A 85 -2.28 -13.56 5.65
N ASN A 86 -1.57 -14.31 4.81
CA ASN A 86 -1.19 -15.71 5.07
C ASN A 86 -0.52 -15.83 6.46
N PRO A 87 -0.95 -16.75 7.34
CA PRO A 87 -0.34 -16.91 8.68
C PRO A 87 1.16 -17.19 8.67
N ALA A 88 1.65 -17.86 7.62
CA ALA A 88 3.05 -18.25 7.49
C ALA A 88 3.96 -17.16 6.91
N LYS A 89 3.37 -16.12 6.30
CA LYS A 89 4.11 -15.03 5.65
C LYS A 89 4.02 -13.74 6.46
N GLN A 90 2.82 -13.19 6.66
CA GLN A 90 2.60 -11.97 7.43
C GLN A 90 3.55 -10.82 7.03
N LEU A 91 3.55 -10.51 5.73
CA LEU A 91 4.38 -9.47 5.13
C LEU A 91 3.55 -8.35 4.53
N ILE A 92 4.11 -7.15 4.57
CA ILE A 92 3.59 -5.97 3.91
C ILE A 92 4.66 -5.41 2.97
N PHE A 93 4.23 -5.01 1.78
CA PHE A 93 5.09 -4.51 0.73
C PHE A 93 4.62 -3.13 0.29
N ILE A 94 5.60 -2.26 0.05
CA ILE A 94 5.39 -1.05 -0.73
C ILE A 94 5.71 -1.41 -2.17
N CYS A 95 4.74 -1.22 -3.04
CA CYS A 95 4.81 -1.62 -4.44
C CYS A 95 4.63 -0.40 -5.34
N PHE A 96 5.21 -0.47 -6.53
CA PHE A 96 5.00 0.48 -7.61
C PHE A 96 4.43 -0.27 -8.82
N PHE A 97 3.27 0.18 -9.31
CA PHE A 97 2.70 -0.29 -10.55
C PHE A 97 3.18 0.59 -11.71
N ASP A 98 3.87 -0.02 -12.66
CA ASP A 98 4.24 0.60 -13.94
C ASP A 98 3.12 0.37 -14.96
N SER A 99 2.45 1.44 -15.36
CA SER A 99 1.35 1.39 -16.31
C SER A 99 1.77 1.14 -17.76
N PHE A 100 3.04 1.34 -18.11
CA PHE A 100 3.57 1.06 -19.45
C PHE A 100 3.91 -0.42 -19.58
N GLY A 101 4.70 -0.94 -18.64
CA GLY A 101 5.08 -2.36 -18.59
C GLY A 101 4.00 -3.29 -18.04
N LYS A 102 2.91 -2.74 -17.47
CA LYS A 102 1.84 -3.48 -16.77
C LYS A 102 2.39 -4.45 -15.72
N ASN A 103 3.43 -4.02 -15.02
CA ASN A 103 4.14 -4.83 -14.04
C ASN A 103 4.17 -4.13 -12.67
N VAL A 104 4.49 -4.91 -11.65
CA VAL A 104 4.67 -4.43 -10.29
C VAL A 104 6.12 -4.59 -9.89
N ASN A 105 6.65 -3.59 -9.20
CA ASN A 105 7.98 -3.59 -8.61
C ASN A 105 7.87 -3.42 -7.09
N ILE A 106 8.66 -4.18 -6.33
CA ILE A 106 8.75 -4.00 -4.88
C ILE A 106 9.77 -2.89 -4.57
N ILE A 107 9.33 -1.98 -3.71
CA ILE A 107 10.10 -0.85 -3.22
C ILE A 107 10.71 -1.17 -1.86
N GLY A 108 9.94 -1.83 -1.00
CA GLY A 108 10.38 -2.27 0.31
C GLY A 108 9.39 -3.25 0.93
N ALA A 109 9.85 -3.99 1.94
CA ALA A 109 9.06 -4.96 2.68
C ALA A 109 9.24 -4.75 4.20
N ASP A 110 8.19 -5.03 4.97
CA ASP A 110 8.24 -5.07 6.42
C ASP A 110 7.36 -6.24 6.93
N ILE A 111 7.47 -6.54 8.22
CA ILE A 111 6.59 -7.47 8.91
C ILE A 111 5.27 -6.80 9.28
N VAL A 112 4.19 -7.58 9.26
CA VAL A 112 2.85 -7.10 9.62
C VAL A 112 2.16 -8.09 10.55
N SER A 113 1.10 -7.65 11.23
CA SER A 113 0.18 -8.55 11.92
C SER A 113 -1.24 -8.31 11.44
N THR A 114 -1.85 -9.34 10.87
CA THR A 114 -3.25 -9.32 10.45
C THR A 114 -4.15 -10.01 11.47
N GLY A 115 -5.44 -10.07 11.18
CA GLY A 115 -6.49 -10.60 12.02
C GLY A 115 -6.33 -12.08 12.36
N ASN A 116 -6.55 -12.42 13.64
CA ASN A 116 -6.47 -13.79 14.13
C ASN A 116 -7.86 -14.39 14.39
N PRO A 117 -8.47 -15.11 13.42
CA PRO A 117 -9.82 -15.66 13.60
C PRO A 117 -9.91 -16.79 14.64
N VAL A 118 -8.78 -17.38 15.07
CA VAL A 118 -8.76 -18.44 16.10
C VAL A 118 -9.08 -17.87 17.47
N ARG A 119 -8.77 -16.59 17.71
CA ARG A 119 -9.01 -15.94 18.99
C ARG A 119 -10.45 -15.44 19.09
N LYS A 120 -11.13 -15.77 20.20
CA LYS A 120 -12.51 -15.31 20.45
C LYS A 120 -12.62 -13.79 20.34
N GLY A 121 -13.60 -13.32 19.55
CA GLY A 121 -13.86 -11.90 19.33
C GLY A 121 -12.88 -11.20 18.37
N HIS A 122 -12.00 -11.96 17.70
CA HIS A 122 -11.15 -11.47 16.63
C HIS A 122 -11.66 -12.00 15.29
N PHE A 123 -11.31 -11.28 14.23
CA PHE A 123 -11.73 -11.59 12.88
C PHE A 123 -10.53 -11.74 11.97
N LEU A 124 -10.74 -12.43 10.86
CA LEU A 124 -9.78 -12.44 9.78
C LEU A 124 -9.74 -11.05 9.12
N THR A 125 -8.58 -10.62 8.64
CA THR A 125 -8.49 -9.38 7.86
C THR A 125 -9.06 -9.65 6.46
N PRO A 126 -10.01 -8.84 5.95
CA PRO A 126 -10.62 -9.06 4.64
C PRO A 126 -9.59 -8.99 3.51
N VAL A 127 -9.78 -9.81 2.47
CA VAL A 127 -9.02 -9.74 1.21
C VAL A 127 -9.72 -8.79 0.25
N GLY A 128 -8.96 -8.16 -0.64
CA GLY A 128 -9.50 -7.27 -1.68
C GLY A 128 -8.69 -5.99 -1.86
N VAL A 129 -9.28 -5.05 -2.60
CA VAL A 129 -8.75 -3.71 -2.85
C VAL A 129 -9.53 -2.70 -2.02
N PHE A 130 -8.82 -1.84 -1.31
CA PHE A 130 -9.39 -0.83 -0.43
C PHE A 130 -8.77 0.53 -0.71
N GLU A 131 -9.58 1.59 -0.70
CA GLU A 131 -9.11 2.94 -1.00
C GLU A 131 -9.01 3.82 0.26
N ASN A 132 -7.86 4.47 0.44
CA ASN A 132 -7.67 5.55 1.41
C ASN A 132 -8.14 6.86 0.79
N THR A 133 -9.36 7.29 1.14
CA THR A 133 -9.98 8.50 0.60
C THR A 133 -10.56 9.37 1.71
N VAL A 134 -10.90 10.61 1.38
CA VAL A 134 -11.60 11.53 2.29
C VAL A 134 -13.02 11.08 2.63
N LYS A 135 -13.55 10.01 2.01
CA LYS A 135 -14.85 9.40 2.38
C LYS A 135 -14.78 8.64 3.70
N ASN A 136 -13.68 7.94 3.94
CA ASN A 136 -13.39 7.26 5.20
C ASN A 136 -12.18 7.94 5.86
N PHE A 137 -12.48 8.95 6.67
CA PHE A 137 -11.41 9.77 7.25
C PHE A 137 -10.56 8.97 8.24
N GLY A 138 -9.27 8.88 7.96
CA GLY A 138 -8.28 8.45 8.94
C GLY A 138 -8.14 9.45 10.09
N TYR A 139 -7.28 9.12 11.04
CA TYR A 139 -7.04 9.96 12.22
C TYR A 139 -5.62 9.77 12.75
N ARG A 140 -5.31 10.48 13.85
CA ARG A 140 -4.02 10.43 14.54
C ARG A 140 -4.21 9.72 15.89
N ALA A 141 -3.31 8.82 16.23
CA ALA A 141 -3.34 8.15 17.53
C ALA A 141 -3.11 9.16 18.66
N LEU A 142 -3.83 9.00 19.77
CA LEU A 142 -3.59 9.77 20.98
C LEU A 142 -2.37 9.28 21.77
N GLY A 143 -1.87 8.06 21.48
CA GLY A 143 -0.76 7.45 22.19
C GLY A 143 -1.12 6.93 23.58
N THR A 144 -2.40 6.65 23.83
CA THR A 144 -2.90 6.15 25.11
C THR A 144 -2.53 4.69 25.32
N LYS A 145 -2.05 4.36 26.52
CA LYS A 145 -1.83 2.99 26.95
C LYS A 145 -3.17 2.28 27.16
N ASN A 146 -3.28 1.03 26.75
CA ASN A 146 -4.39 0.16 27.13
C ASN A 146 -4.18 -0.43 28.54
N ASP A 147 -5.14 -1.25 29.00
CA ASP A 147 -5.07 -1.92 30.32
C ASP A 147 -3.85 -2.83 30.51
N LYS A 148 -3.15 -3.17 29.41
CA LYS A 148 -1.90 -3.94 29.41
C LYS A 148 -0.66 -3.06 29.34
N GLY A 149 -0.80 -1.74 29.46
CA GLY A 149 0.31 -0.79 29.57
C GLY A 149 0.98 -0.36 28.26
N TRP A 150 0.46 -0.75 27.09
CA TRP A 150 1.06 -0.42 25.77
C TRP A 150 0.09 0.33 24.85
N LYS A 151 0.65 1.11 23.92
CA LYS A 151 -0.11 2.02 23.05
C LYS A 151 -0.69 1.24 21.85
N GLY A 152 -1.95 0.83 21.97
CA GLY A 152 -2.57 -0.11 21.01
C GLY A 152 -2.63 0.35 19.55
N LEU A 153 -2.67 1.67 19.30
CA LEU A 153 -2.67 2.28 17.96
C LEU A 153 -1.33 2.94 17.60
N GLY A 154 -0.27 2.62 18.36
CA GLY A 154 1.04 3.25 18.22
C GLY A 154 1.17 4.54 19.03
N GLU A 155 2.23 5.28 18.76
CA GLU A 155 2.58 6.48 19.52
C GLU A 155 1.64 7.65 19.23
N LYS A 156 1.71 8.68 20.08
CA LYS A 156 0.94 9.91 19.85
C LYS A 156 1.34 10.50 18.49
N GLY A 157 0.34 10.77 17.65
CA GLY A 157 0.53 11.30 16.31
C GLY A 157 0.76 10.24 15.22
N SER A 158 0.88 8.94 15.55
CA SER A 158 0.91 7.89 14.53
C SER A 158 -0.34 7.94 13.66
N ARG A 159 -0.17 7.70 12.36
CA ARG A 159 -1.25 7.73 11.38
C ARG A 159 -2.11 6.48 11.50
N ILE A 160 -3.42 6.64 11.46
CA ILE A 160 -4.38 5.56 11.23
C ILE A 160 -5.04 5.83 9.88
N TRP A 161 -4.89 4.89 8.95
CA TRP A 161 -5.67 4.85 7.72
C TRP A 161 -6.92 4.01 7.97
N ASP A 162 -8.08 4.62 7.73
CA ASP A 162 -9.39 3.99 7.94
C ASP A 162 -10.02 3.68 6.58
N PHE A 163 -10.23 2.40 6.31
CA PHE A 163 -10.78 1.92 5.05
C PHE A 163 -12.28 1.63 5.13
N GLY A 164 -12.94 2.06 6.20
CA GLY A 164 -14.38 1.89 6.34
C GLY A 164 -14.79 0.54 6.92
N TRP A 165 -16.10 0.29 6.87
CA TRP A 165 -16.68 -1.02 7.19
C TRP A 165 -16.50 -1.98 6.01
N GLN A 166 -15.88 -3.12 6.28
CA GLN A 166 -15.53 -4.13 5.29
C GLN A 166 -16.07 -5.49 5.71
N LYS A 167 -16.54 -6.27 4.73
CA LYS A 167 -17.00 -7.64 4.96
C LYS A 167 -15.79 -8.58 5.01
N THR A 168 -15.66 -9.33 6.10
CA THR A 168 -14.70 -10.44 6.21
C THR A 168 -15.41 -11.77 6.28
N GLU A 169 -14.70 -12.82 5.89
CA GLU A 169 -15.10 -14.22 6.11
C GLU A 169 -15.28 -14.47 7.61
N TYR A 170 -16.45 -15.02 7.96
CA TYR A 170 -16.81 -15.35 9.33
C TYR A 170 -18.01 -16.31 9.32
N LYS A 171 -17.79 -17.57 9.73
CA LYS A 171 -18.82 -18.62 9.71
C LYS A 171 -19.52 -18.66 8.34
N ASN A 172 -20.84 -18.89 8.31
CA ASN A 172 -21.61 -19.12 7.09
C ASN A 172 -22.13 -17.84 6.39
N GLY A 173 -21.75 -16.64 6.83
CA GLY A 173 -22.35 -15.38 6.32
C GLY A 173 -21.43 -14.17 6.22
N GLY A 174 -20.21 -14.27 6.75
CA GLY A 174 -19.31 -13.13 6.88
C GLY A 174 -19.69 -12.18 8.02
N LYS A 175 -18.84 -11.20 8.28
CA LYS A 175 -19.06 -10.18 9.32
C LYS A 175 -18.50 -8.84 8.87
N GLN A 176 -19.17 -7.76 9.25
CA GLN A 176 -18.65 -6.41 9.06
C GLN A 176 -17.62 -6.09 10.14
N ILE A 177 -16.44 -5.62 9.73
CA ILE A 177 -15.41 -5.10 10.61
C ILE A 177 -14.92 -3.74 10.09
N ARG A 178 -14.45 -2.87 10.97
CA ARG A 178 -13.76 -1.65 10.53
C ARG A 178 -12.31 -2.00 10.17
N LEU A 179 -11.93 -1.85 8.90
CA LEU A 179 -10.58 -2.15 8.45
C LEU A 179 -9.68 -0.93 8.66
N LEU A 180 -8.60 -1.11 9.41
CA LEU A 180 -7.62 -0.06 9.72
C LEU A 180 -6.20 -0.55 9.43
N ILE A 181 -5.33 0.34 8.95
CA ILE A 181 -3.87 0.21 9.12
C ILE A 181 -3.44 1.15 10.23
N HIS A 182 -2.65 0.67 11.18
CA HIS A 182 -2.07 1.50 12.23
C HIS A 182 -0.71 1.02 12.70
N ALA A 183 0.07 1.94 13.27
CA ALA A 183 1.33 1.63 13.94
C ALA A 183 1.12 0.71 15.16
N THR A 184 2.16 -0.01 15.50
CA THR A 184 2.25 -0.81 16.73
C THR A 184 3.15 -0.08 17.73
N ASP A 185 2.89 -0.22 19.03
CA ASP A 185 3.79 0.30 20.07
C ASP A 185 5.23 -0.21 19.83
N PRO A 186 6.21 0.69 19.63
CA PRO A 186 7.57 0.30 19.24
C PRO A 186 8.34 -0.40 20.37
N ILE A 187 7.95 -0.21 21.63
CA ILE A 187 8.64 -0.75 22.79
C ILE A 187 8.11 -2.14 23.15
N TYR A 188 6.79 -2.29 23.21
CA TYR A 188 6.14 -3.50 23.72
C TYR A 188 5.42 -4.31 22.64
N GLY A 189 4.89 -3.64 21.62
CA GLY A 189 4.00 -4.27 20.65
C GLY A 189 4.71 -4.83 19.42
N GLU A 190 5.74 -4.14 18.91
CA GLU A 190 6.41 -4.53 17.66
C GLU A 190 7.04 -5.93 17.70
N LYS A 191 7.49 -6.39 18.87
CA LYS A 191 7.99 -7.75 19.07
C LYS A 191 6.97 -8.86 18.75
N ARG A 192 5.70 -8.49 18.58
CA ARG A 192 4.58 -9.39 18.27
C ARG A 192 4.16 -9.34 16.80
N LEU A 193 4.82 -8.52 15.98
CA LEU A 193 4.61 -8.48 14.54
C LEU A 193 5.11 -9.77 13.86
N GLY A 194 4.72 -9.99 12.61
CA GLY A 194 5.04 -11.21 11.84
C GLY A 194 4.12 -12.40 12.15
N LYS A 195 3.02 -12.17 12.89
CA LYS A 195 2.04 -13.19 13.27
C LYS A 195 0.62 -12.64 13.20
N ARG A 196 -0.37 -13.52 12.97
CA ARG A 196 -1.80 -13.17 13.14
C ARG A 196 -2.09 -12.87 14.60
N ASP A 197 -2.18 -11.59 14.94
CA ASP A 197 -2.37 -11.14 16.33
C ASP A 197 -3.14 -9.81 16.43
N SER A 198 -3.93 -9.49 15.42
CA SER A 198 -4.86 -8.35 15.44
C SER A 198 -6.32 -8.80 15.61
N LYS A 199 -7.23 -7.85 15.86
CA LYS A 199 -8.69 -8.07 15.89
C LYS A 199 -9.35 -8.03 14.50
N GLY A 200 -8.56 -7.92 13.43
CA GLY A 200 -9.02 -7.76 12.04
C GLY A 200 -8.37 -6.57 11.32
N CYS A 201 -7.73 -5.67 12.06
CA CYS A 201 -6.89 -4.59 11.52
C CYS A 201 -5.53 -5.10 10.99
N ILE A 202 -4.77 -4.21 10.40
CA ILE A 202 -3.41 -4.44 9.90
C ILE A 202 -2.47 -3.62 10.78
N ARG A 203 -1.68 -4.29 11.61
CA ARG A 203 -0.71 -3.63 12.49
C ARG A 203 0.66 -3.64 11.81
N ILE A 204 1.26 -2.47 11.67
CA ILE A 204 2.58 -2.28 11.04
C ILE A 204 3.60 -1.75 12.05
N SER A 205 4.88 -1.74 11.70
CA SER A 205 5.89 -1.07 12.53
C SER A 205 5.66 0.45 12.58
N ALA A 206 6.11 1.08 13.65
CA ALA A 206 6.10 2.53 13.80
C ALA A 206 6.96 3.20 12.71
N LYS A 207 8.07 2.57 12.30
CA LYS A 207 8.91 3.07 11.20
C LYS A 207 8.18 3.07 9.87
N LEU A 208 7.50 1.96 9.51
CA LEU A 208 6.71 1.90 8.28
C LEU A 208 5.54 2.89 8.31
N ASN A 209 4.88 3.04 9.47
CA ASN A 209 3.84 4.05 9.63
C ASN A 209 4.36 5.47 9.34
N LYS A 210 5.51 5.82 9.93
CA LYS A 210 6.17 7.10 9.69
C LYS A 210 6.56 7.28 8.23
N PHE A 211 7.08 6.24 7.58
CA PHE A 211 7.42 6.27 6.15
C PHE A 211 6.19 6.56 5.29
N LEU A 212 5.13 5.75 5.42
CA LEU A 212 3.89 5.90 4.66
C LEU A 212 3.27 7.30 4.82
N ASP A 213 3.30 7.82 6.05
CA ASP A 213 2.70 9.09 6.44
C ASP A 213 3.55 10.32 6.05
N HIS A 214 4.87 10.23 6.20
CA HIS A 214 5.76 11.33 5.81
C HIS A 214 5.84 11.47 4.29
N TYR A 215 5.84 10.36 3.55
CA TYR A 215 5.94 10.36 2.09
C TYR A 215 4.57 10.29 1.38
N GLY A 216 3.47 10.27 2.13
CA GLY A 216 2.11 10.31 1.58
C GLY A 216 1.82 9.18 0.59
N VAL A 217 2.39 7.98 0.81
CA VAL A 217 2.35 6.86 -0.16
C VAL A 217 0.92 6.47 -0.56
N LEU A 218 -0.02 6.57 0.39
CA LEU A 218 -1.43 6.26 0.23
C LEU A 218 -2.33 7.52 0.17
N ASP A 219 -1.76 8.72 0.16
CA ASP A 219 -2.49 9.97 0.39
C ASP A 219 -2.86 10.71 -0.90
N ASP A 220 -2.84 10.09 -2.09
CA ASP A 220 -3.20 10.75 -3.37
C ASP A 220 -4.53 11.53 -3.29
N ASP A 221 -5.59 10.87 -2.79
CA ASP A 221 -6.90 11.52 -2.63
C ASP A 221 -6.87 12.61 -1.55
N TYR A 222 -6.08 12.44 -0.49
CA TYR A 222 -5.93 13.46 0.56
C TYR A 222 -5.17 14.69 0.06
N GLU A 223 -4.12 14.53 -0.76
CA GLU A 223 -3.34 15.65 -1.31
C GLU A 223 -4.14 16.47 -2.32
N LYS A 224 -4.97 15.80 -3.14
CA LYS A 224 -5.95 16.45 -4.02
C LYS A 224 -6.98 17.25 -3.23
N ASN A 225 -7.31 16.82 -2.01
CA ASN A 225 -8.30 17.44 -1.14
C ASN A 225 -7.69 18.19 0.06
N ARG A 226 -6.40 18.57 0.03
CA ARG A 226 -5.66 19.12 1.17
C ARG A 226 -6.25 20.41 1.77
N ASN A 227 -7.00 21.17 0.97
CA ASN A 227 -7.64 22.42 1.39
C ASN A 227 -8.89 22.18 2.25
N MET A 228 -9.41 20.94 2.30
CA MET A 228 -10.45 20.58 3.26
C MET A 228 -9.89 20.70 4.68
N LYS A 229 -10.52 21.49 5.55
CA LYS A 229 -10.07 21.73 6.94
C LYS A 229 -9.71 20.44 7.67
N ARG A 230 -10.51 19.38 7.50
CA ARG A 230 -10.23 18.09 8.17
C ARG A 230 -8.99 17.39 7.61
N ALA A 231 -8.72 17.50 6.31
CA ALA A 231 -7.53 16.92 5.68
C ALA A 231 -6.26 17.67 6.11
N SER A 232 -6.32 19.00 6.21
CA SER A 232 -5.18 19.82 6.64
C SER A 232 -4.74 19.54 8.08
N TRP A 233 -5.65 19.17 8.98
CA TRP A 233 -5.30 18.72 10.35
C TRP A 233 -4.66 17.32 10.39
N LEU A 234 -4.99 16.49 9.41
CA LEU A 234 -4.59 15.10 9.39
C LEU A 234 -3.23 14.92 8.73
N LEU A 235 -2.99 15.59 7.61
CA LEU A 235 -1.73 15.57 6.88
C LEU A 235 -0.63 16.26 7.70
N ARG A 236 0.57 15.69 7.71
CA ARG A 236 1.69 16.33 8.43
C ARG A 236 2.10 17.62 7.72
N ASN A 237 2.53 18.61 8.49
CA ASN A 237 3.05 19.87 7.94
C ASN A 237 4.42 19.66 7.26
N ASP A 238 5.22 18.73 7.76
CA ASP A 238 6.56 18.41 7.26
C ASP A 238 6.56 17.27 6.23
N ARG A 239 5.40 16.82 5.74
CA ARG A 239 5.32 15.73 4.75
C ARG A 239 6.00 16.10 3.43
N LYS A 240 6.50 15.08 2.74
CA LYS A 240 7.12 15.16 1.41
C LYS A 240 6.43 14.15 0.47
N PRO A 241 5.23 14.46 -0.06
CA PRO A 241 4.48 13.54 -0.90
C PRO A 241 5.28 13.13 -2.14
N ILE A 242 5.17 11.88 -2.53
CA ILE A 242 5.88 11.31 -3.69
C ILE A 242 5.12 11.53 -5.00
N ALA A 243 5.84 11.55 -6.13
CA ALA A 243 5.29 11.99 -7.43
C ALA A 243 4.21 11.06 -8.04
N PHE A 244 4.10 9.83 -7.52
CA PHE A 244 3.13 8.82 -7.96
C PHE A 244 2.37 8.21 -6.79
N ALA A 245 2.10 9.00 -5.74
CA ALA A 245 1.29 8.53 -4.61
C ALA A 245 0.01 7.86 -5.13
N GLY A 246 -0.36 6.76 -4.51
CA GLY A 246 -1.64 6.12 -4.79
C GLY A 246 -2.58 6.27 -3.60
N LYS A 247 -3.62 5.45 -3.60
CA LYS A 247 -4.61 5.37 -2.52
C LYS A 247 -4.97 3.93 -2.15
N TYR A 248 -4.31 2.95 -2.75
CA TYR A 248 -4.74 1.55 -2.71
C TYR A 248 -3.99 0.75 -1.64
N LEU A 249 -4.77 0.11 -0.77
CA LEU A 249 -4.35 -1.04 0.01
C LEU A 249 -4.91 -2.29 -0.68
N ILE A 250 -4.03 -3.23 -1.01
CA ILE A 250 -4.39 -4.57 -1.45
C ILE A 250 -4.10 -5.55 -0.31
N VAL A 251 -5.08 -6.40 0.01
CA VAL A 251 -4.87 -7.52 0.92
C VAL A 251 -5.08 -8.82 0.15
N GLY A 252 -3.98 -9.56 -0.05
CA GLY A 252 -3.97 -10.90 -0.63
C GLY A 252 -3.83 -12.00 0.43
N ASP A 253 -3.91 -13.25 -0.01
CA ASP A 253 -3.70 -14.44 0.84
C ASP A 253 -2.99 -15.53 0.04
N SER A 254 -1.67 -15.63 0.19
CA SER A 254 -0.86 -16.64 -0.52
C SER A 254 -1.10 -18.08 -0.05
N SER A 255 -1.90 -18.29 1.01
CA SER A 255 -2.32 -19.63 1.42
C SER A 255 -3.59 -20.13 0.70
N ALA A 256 -4.30 -19.24 -0.02
CA ALA A 256 -5.48 -19.63 -0.75
C ALA A 256 -5.07 -20.49 -1.96
N THR A 257 -5.67 -21.68 -2.08
CA THR A 257 -5.38 -22.66 -3.14
C THR A 257 -5.77 -22.20 -4.55
N ARG A 258 -6.33 -21.00 -4.72
CA ARG A 258 -6.55 -20.32 -6.00
C ARG A 258 -6.39 -18.81 -5.83
N PRO A 259 -5.74 -18.10 -6.79
CA PRO A 259 -5.91 -16.66 -6.92
C PRO A 259 -7.41 -16.37 -7.09
N ARG A 260 -7.98 -15.52 -6.23
CA ARG A 260 -9.35 -15.02 -6.41
C ARG A 260 -9.34 -13.78 -7.27
#